data_AF-A0A953PR87-F1
#
_entry.id   AF-A0A953PR87-F1
#
_cell.length_a   1.000
_cell.length_b   1.000
_cell.length_c   1.000
_cell.angle_alpha   90.00
_cell.angle_beta   90.00
_cell.angle_gamma   90.00
#
_symmetry.space_group_name_H-M   'P 1'
#
loop_
_entity.id
_entity.type
_entity.pdbx_description
1 polymer ?
#
loop_
_entity_poly.entity_id
_entity_poly.type
_entity_poly.pdbx_seq_one_letter_code
_entity_poly.pdbx_strand_id
1 'polypeptide(L)'
;MMGTSPTELRLTLAPRKRFEAIDVNTRIAEEAGDLLHRHRRALYCSFHTTAGYLEQSLSARLTHNQDRLSQFFQTFRAVFPAGAPYRHDRMEERSELSDAQKEVEPRNADSHLTFIGAGLRNCVTYNTRPDAPVYFIDLDGTSRTMRRERTTTVLAYDSERIVAKMSLRVPVSKHPIDSVNLADPRLGLVDEVNALLAKTGLDRGRVDMIVDPAERNVGLTVNEYETLLMQHDLVDVLKNPLRFAKIKGRNMLHDPRAIPGKTLSYAKYDMVRVMNSLMEALRLDQSSLERLVAKIMAVPAKRFMRSRRVSFLAASDPDSAAARLVRGTYQSPILVQWQRPERQARRIDVTIVQLS
;
A
#
# COMPACT_ATOMS: atom_id res chain seq x y z
N MET A 1 31.40 15.57 12.54
CA MET A 1 30.24 16.27 11.97
C MET A 1 29.07 16.01 12.89
N MET A 2 28.61 17.01 13.64
CA MET A 2 27.34 16.92 14.34
C MET A 2 26.25 16.80 13.27
N GLY A 3 25.50 15.70 13.28
CA GLY A 3 24.37 15.52 12.36
C GLY A 3 23.30 16.57 12.65
N THR A 4 22.70 17.12 11.60
CA THR A 4 21.53 17.98 11.69
C THR A 4 20.36 17.16 12.20
N SER A 5 19.78 17.54 13.34
CA SER A 5 18.60 16.87 13.90
C SER A 5 17.51 16.69 12.82
N PRO A 6 16.83 15.54 12.81
CA PRO A 6 15.82 15.28 11.78
C PRO A 6 14.66 16.25 11.91
N THR A 7 14.12 16.71 10.78
CA THR A 7 13.01 17.65 10.75
C THR A 7 11.73 16.91 10.39
N GLU A 8 10.72 16.98 11.26
CA GLU A 8 9.39 16.40 11.02
C GLU A 8 8.42 17.47 10.52
N LEU A 9 7.65 17.12 9.48
CA LEU A 9 6.55 17.92 8.97
C LEU A 9 5.30 17.05 8.82
N ARG A 10 4.18 17.51 9.39
CA ARG A 10 2.88 16.88 9.22
C ARG A 10 2.07 17.70 8.23
N LEU A 11 1.60 17.06 7.17
CA LEU A 11 0.82 17.68 6.10
C LEU A 11 -0.61 17.16 6.11
N THR A 12 -1.54 18.05 5.80
CA THR A 12 -2.95 17.73 5.56
C THR A 12 -3.26 17.89 4.08
N LEU A 13 -3.75 16.82 3.46
CA LEU A 13 -4.08 16.75 2.05
C LEU A 13 -5.60 16.60 1.89
N ALA A 14 -6.20 17.33 0.95
CA ALA A 14 -7.63 17.30 0.68
C ALA A 14 -7.92 16.85 -0.76
N PRO A 15 -7.90 15.53 -1.04
CA PRO A 15 -8.21 14.98 -2.35
C PRO A 15 -9.51 15.56 -2.94
N ARG A 16 -9.49 15.88 -4.23
CA ARG A 16 -10.60 16.42 -5.02
C ARG A 16 -11.29 15.34 -5.87
N LYS A 17 -10.67 14.18 -6.02
CA LYS A 17 -11.17 13.04 -6.80
C LYS A 17 -11.03 11.75 -6.01
N ARG A 18 -11.79 10.71 -6.39
CA ARG A 18 -11.65 9.37 -5.79
C ARG A 18 -10.23 8.84 -5.97
N PHE A 19 -9.70 8.94 -7.18
CA PHE A 19 -8.29 8.68 -7.48
C PHE A 19 -7.55 10.00 -7.72
N GLU A 20 -6.50 10.24 -6.96
CA GLU A 20 -5.64 11.42 -7.13
C GLU A 20 -4.19 11.11 -6.74
N ALA A 21 -3.25 11.58 -7.56
CA ALA A 21 -1.83 11.61 -7.23
C ALA A 21 -1.47 13.04 -6.80
N ILE A 22 -1.22 13.25 -5.52
CA ILE A 22 -0.94 14.56 -4.93
C ILE A 22 0.57 14.69 -4.77
N ASP A 23 1.18 15.71 -5.39
CA ASP A 23 2.62 15.95 -5.24
C ASP A 23 2.93 16.56 -3.88
N VAL A 24 3.48 15.74 -2.99
CA VAL A 24 3.81 16.11 -1.62
C VAL A 24 5.02 17.03 -1.57
N ASN A 25 5.99 16.91 -2.48
CA ASN A 25 7.17 17.78 -2.45
C ASN A 25 6.82 19.23 -2.74
N THR A 26 5.93 19.46 -3.71
CA THR A 26 5.36 20.79 -3.95
C THR A 26 4.65 21.33 -2.69
N ARG A 27 3.87 20.50 -1.99
CA ARG A 27 3.24 20.90 -0.72
C ARG A 27 4.23 21.24 0.38
N ILE A 28 5.31 20.47 0.51
CA ILE A 28 6.38 20.77 1.48
C ILE A 28 7.04 22.10 1.15
N ALA A 29 7.30 22.38 -0.14
CA ALA A 29 7.89 23.65 -0.55
C ALA A 29 6.96 24.84 -0.26
N GLU A 30 5.65 24.68 -0.46
CA GLU A 30 4.63 25.68 -0.14
C GLU A 30 4.54 25.96 1.38
N GLU A 31 4.57 24.91 2.22
CA GLU A 31 4.34 25.03 3.67
C GLU A 31 5.62 25.25 4.51
N ALA A 32 6.76 24.73 4.06
CA ALA A 32 8.00 24.68 4.83
C ALA A 32 9.26 25.11 4.05
N GLY A 33 9.09 25.67 2.85
CA GLY A 33 10.17 26.25 2.04
C GLY A 33 11.23 25.23 1.64
N ASP A 34 12.48 25.53 1.95
CA ASP A 34 13.64 24.75 1.51
C ASP A 34 13.94 23.50 2.37
N LEU A 35 13.02 23.08 3.25
CA LEU A 35 13.23 21.98 4.21
C LEU A 35 13.91 20.75 3.60
N LEU A 36 13.46 20.33 2.43
CA LEU A 36 14.01 19.16 1.74
C LEU A 36 15.44 19.39 1.20
N HIS A 37 15.84 20.63 0.89
CA HIS A 37 17.22 20.93 0.46
C HIS A 37 18.23 20.76 1.60
N ARG A 38 17.77 20.81 2.86
CA ARG A 38 18.62 20.75 4.05
C ARG A 38 19.01 19.33 4.46
N HIS A 39 18.37 18.31 3.89
CA HIS A 39 18.56 16.92 4.30
C HIS A 39 18.74 15.97 3.11
N ARG A 40 19.59 14.96 3.28
CA ARG A 40 19.92 13.98 2.22
C ARG A 40 18.78 13.00 1.92
N ARG A 41 17.92 12.71 2.90
CA ARG A 41 16.84 11.74 2.79
C ARG A 41 15.56 12.26 3.43
N ALA A 42 14.43 11.70 2.99
CA ALA A 42 13.14 11.90 3.62
C ALA A 42 12.36 10.58 3.69
N LEU A 43 11.78 10.31 4.86
CA LEU A 43 10.84 9.23 5.11
C LEU A 43 9.43 9.80 5.02
N TYR A 44 8.62 9.29 4.09
CA TYR A 44 7.23 9.69 3.89
C TYR A 44 6.31 8.61 4.47
N CYS A 45 5.38 9.00 5.34
CA CYS A 45 4.54 8.12 6.15
C CYS A 45 3.06 8.44 5.98
N SER A 46 2.34 7.57 5.30
CA SER A 46 0.88 7.54 5.23
C SER A 46 0.30 6.71 6.38
N PHE A 47 -0.78 7.22 6.95
CA PHE A 47 -1.56 6.56 8.02
C PHE A 47 -2.87 5.95 7.50
N HIS A 48 -3.01 5.80 6.18
CA HIS A 48 -4.24 5.36 5.52
C HIS A 48 -4.09 3.94 4.94
N THR A 49 -5.21 3.26 4.74
CA THR A 49 -5.29 1.89 4.20
C THR A 49 -5.65 1.87 2.71
N THR A 50 -6.15 2.99 2.18
CA THR A 50 -6.48 3.22 0.76
C THR A 50 -5.67 4.34 0.13
N ALA A 51 -4.66 4.86 0.83
CA ALA A 51 -3.78 5.90 0.31
C ALA A 51 -2.35 5.76 0.83
N GLY A 52 -1.36 6.05 -0.01
CA GLY A 52 0.04 5.87 0.36
C GLY A 52 1.00 6.18 -0.77
N TYR A 53 2.20 5.64 -0.69
CA TYR A 53 3.32 6.02 -1.56
C TYR A 53 3.83 4.85 -2.41
N LEU A 54 4.46 5.19 -3.53
CA LEU A 54 5.27 4.25 -4.30
C LEU A 54 6.73 4.29 -3.81
N GLU A 55 7.44 3.17 -3.92
CA GLU A 55 8.90 3.15 -3.74
C GLU A 55 9.60 4.07 -4.74
N GLN A 56 10.69 4.74 -4.34
CA GLN A 56 11.38 5.74 -5.18
C GLN A 56 11.78 5.17 -6.55
N SER A 57 12.23 3.91 -6.60
CA SER A 57 12.62 3.25 -7.85
C SER A 57 11.44 3.01 -8.79
N LEU A 58 10.25 2.70 -8.26
CA LEU A 58 9.04 2.54 -9.05
C LEU A 58 8.49 3.90 -9.47
N SER A 59 8.46 4.87 -8.55
CA SER A 59 8.06 6.25 -8.83
C SER A 59 8.91 6.85 -9.96
N ALA A 60 10.25 6.80 -9.86
CA ALA A 60 11.16 7.33 -10.89
C ALA A 60 10.91 6.74 -12.30
N ARG A 61 10.48 5.48 -12.40
CA ARG A 61 10.13 4.85 -13.69
C ARG A 61 8.81 5.36 -14.26
N LEU A 62 7.88 5.77 -13.41
CA LEU A 62 6.54 6.22 -13.77
C LEU A 62 6.47 7.75 -13.95
N THR A 63 7.27 8.53 -13.21
CA THR A 63 7.18 10.00 -13.20
C THR A 63 7.93 10.70 -14.33
N HIS A 64 8.70 9.98 -15.14
CA HIS A 64 9.27 10.55 -16.37
C HIS A 64 8.21 11.05 -17.38
N ASN A 65 6.92 10.71 -17.20
CA ASN A 65 5.78 11.32 -17.88
C ASN A 65 4.53 11.15 -16.98
N GLN A 66 3.87 12.24 -16.58
CA GLN A 66 2.69 12.20 -15.69
C GLN A 66 1.56 11.27 -16.19
N ASP A 67 1.43 11.08 -17.50
CA ASP A 67 0.44 10.17 -18.08
C ASP A 67 0.66 8.71 -17.68
N ARG A 68 1.92 8.30 -17.47
CA ARG A 68 2.28 6.90 -17.13
C ARG A 68 1.82 6.51 -15.74
N LEU A 69 1.87 7.42 -14.77
CA LEU A 69 1.39 7.16 -13.41
C LEU A 69 -0.13 6.88 -13.42
N SER A 70 -0.88 7.73 -14.13
CA SER A 70 -2.33 7.56 -14.29
C SER A 70 -2.67 6.25 -15.01
N GLN A 71 -1.95 5.92 -16.09
CA GLN A 71 -2.13 4.66 -16.83
C GLN A 71 -1.79 3.42 -15.99
N PHE A 72 -0.75 3.49 -15.16
CA PHE A 72 -0.37 2.42 -14.24
C PHE A 72 -1.53 2.09 -13.28
N PHE A 73 -2.11 3.10 -12.62
CA PHE A 73 -3.24 2.88 -11.73
C PHE A 73 -4.54 2.56 -12.47
N GLN A 74 -4.73 3.06 -13.70
CA GLN A 74 -5.87 2.66 -14.54
C GLN A 74 -5.86 1.15 -14.82
N THR A 75 -4.68 0.55 -14.98
CA THR A 75 -4.55 -0.90 -15.15
C THR A 75 -5.07 -1.66 -13.93
N PHE A 76 -4.68 -1.25 -12.72
CA PHE A 76 -5.17 -1.88 -11.50
C PHE A 76 -6.66 -1.65 -11.27
N ARG A 77 -7.19 -0.47 -11.62
CA ARG A 77 -8.62 -0.18 -11.58
C ARG A 77 -9.43 -0.96 -12.62
N ALA A 78 -8.82 -1.42 -13.70
CA ALA A 78 -9.45 -2.36 -14.63
C ALA A 78 -9.50 -3.78 -14.05
N VAL A 79 -8.45 -4.19 -13.32
CA VAL A 79 -8.39 -5.49 -12.64
C VAL A 79 -9.32 -5.54 -11.41
N PHE A 80 -9.34 -4.47 -10.63
CA PHE A 80 -10.17 -4.23 -9.45
C PHE A 80 -11.12 -3.08 -9.73
N PRO A 81 -12.18 -3.31 -10.51
CA PRO A 81 -13.11 -2.25 -10.83
C PRO A 81 -13.94 -1.84 -9.61
N ALA A 82 -14.12 -0.53 -9.43
CA ALA A 82 -15.06 0.01 -8.46
C ALA A 82 -16.47 -0.57 -8.67
N GLY A 83 -17.13 -0.90 -7.56
CA GLY A 83 -18.49 -1.46 -7.53
C GLY A 83 -18.61 -2.89 -8.04
N ALA A 84 -17.50 -3.63 -8.19
CA ALA A 84 -17.59 -5.08 -8.38
C ALA A 84 -18.21 -5.75 -7.14
N PRO A 85 -18.71 -7.00 -7.24
CA PRO A 85 -19.37 -7.67 -6.12
C PRO A 85 -18.35 -8.21 -5.11
N TYR A 86 -17.56 -7.33 -4.52
CA TYR A 86 -16.67 -7.62 -3.40
C TYR A 86 -17.49 -7.96 -2.16
N ARG A 87 -17.00 -8.85 -1.31
CA ARG A 87 -17.66 -9.16 -0.05
C ARG A 87 -17.46 -8.07 0.99
N HIS A 88 -16.28 -7.44 1.02
CA HIS A 88 -16.02 -6.26 1.84
C HIS A 88 -17.05 -5.13 1.64
N ASP A 89 -17.61 -5.02 0.43
CA ASP A 89 -18.60 -3.97 0.13
C ASP A 89 -20.05 -4.35 0.53
N ARG A 90 -20.26 -5.53 1.12
CA ARG A 90 -21.54 -6.02 1.66
C ARG A 90 -21.69 -5.62 3.11
N MET A 91 -22.20 -4.41 3.35
CA MET A 91 -22.31 -3.81 4.69
C MET A 91 -23.13 -4.68 5.66
N GLU A 92 -24.08 -5.46 5.15
CA GLU A 92 -24.87 -6.42 5.91
C GLU A 92 -24.05 -7.57 6.50
N GLU A 93 -22.92 -7.95 5.87
CA GLU A 93 -22.02 -9.01 6.32
C GLU A 93 -20.94 -8.47 7.31
N ARG A 94 -20.80 -7.15 7.44
CA ARG A 94 -19.78 -6.47 8.27
C ARG A 94 -20.21 -6.35 9.74
N SER A 95 -19.94 -7.39 10.52
CA SER A 95 -20.32 -7.46 11.95
C SER A 95 -19.55 -6.50 12.86
N GLU A 96 -18.40 -5.98 12.40
CA GLU A 96 -17.55 -5.06 13.15
C GLU A 96 -18.03 -3.61 13.11
N LEU A 97 -18.98 -3.29 12.23
CA LEU A 97 -19.58 -1.97 12.11
C LEU A 97 -20.94 -1.91 12.81
N SER A 98 -21.17 -0.82 13.54
CA SER A 98 -22.52 -0.44 13.97
C SER A 98 -23.40 -0.06 12.78
N ASP A 99 -24.72 -0.08 12.94
CA ASP A 99 -25.65 0.29 11.86
C ASP A 99 -25.43 1.72 11.37
N ALA A 100 -25.17 2.65 12.28
CA ALA A 100 -24.81 4.03 11.92
C ALA A 100 -23.50 4.13 11.12
N GLN A 101 -22.50 3.28 11.42
CA GLN A 101 -21.27 3.24 10.63
C GLN A 101 -21.51 2.64 9.24
N LYS A 102 -22.34 1.59 9.13
CA LYS A 102 -22.67 0.96 7.84
C LYS A 102 -23.34 1.91 6.85
N GLU A 103 -24.07 2.91 7.32
CA GLU A 103 -24.71 3.92 6.47
C GLU A 103 -23.70 4.85 5.77
N VAL A 104 -22.61 5.17 6.45
CA VAL A 104 -21.62 6.17 5.99
C VAL A 104 -20.34 5.54 5.42
N GLU A 105 -20.11 4.26 5.71
CA GLU A 105 -18.92 3.54 5.28
C GLU A 105 -18.84 3.44 3.75
N PRO A 106 -17.73 3.87 3.12
CA PRO A 106 -17.61 3.80 1.68
C PRO A 106 -17.34 2.36 1.22
N ARG A 107 -17.95 2.01 0.09
CA ARG A 107 -17.61 0.80 -0.67
C ARG A 107 -16.29 1.04 -1.41
N ASN A 108 -15.19 0.50 -0.88
CA ASN A 108 -13.84 0.78 -1.34
C ASN A 108 -12.93 -0.44 -1.35
N ALA A 109 -13.48 -1.67 -1.38
CA ALA A 109 -12.70 -2.90 -1.52
C ALA A 109 -11.73 -2.85 -2.72
N ASP A 110 -12.16 -2.22 -3.83
CA ASP A 110 -11.34 -1.99 -5.01
C ASP A 110 -10.08 -1.16 -4.71
N SER A 111 -10.21 -0.14 -3.85
CA SER A 111 -9.12 0.73 -3.43
C SER A 111 -8.13 -0.01 -2.52
N HIS A 112 -8.61 -0.85 -1.60
CA HIS A 112 -7.74 -1.71 -0.78
C HIS A 112 -6.96 -2.71 -1.64
N LEU A 113 -7.65 -3.42 -2.54
CA LEU A 113 -7.00 -4.39 -3.44
C LEU A 113 -6.03 -3.72 -4.42
N THR A 114 -6.36 -2.51 -4.90
CA THR A 114 -5.45 -1.71 -5.72
C THR A 114 -4.23 -1.27 -4.92
N PHE A 115 -4.39 -0.85 -3.66
CA PHE A 115 -3.28 -0.50 -2.78
C PHE A 115 -2.28 -1.66 -2.67
N ILE A 116 -2.80 -2.84 -2.33
CA ILE A 116 -2.00 -4.06 -2.16
C ILE A 116 -1.37 -4.48 -3.49
N GLY A 117 -2.18 -4.58 -4.54
CA GLY A 117 -1.75 -5.10 -5.85
C GLY A 117 -0.78 -4.19 -6.60
N ALA A 118 -0.94 -2.87 -6.47
CA ALA A 118 -0.04 -1.88 -7.07
C ALA A 118 1.30 -1.76 -6.30
N GLY A 119 1.40 -2.39 -5.13
CA GLY A 119 2.58 -2.32 -4.28
C GLY A 119 2.74 -0.96 -3.59
N LEU A 120 1.63 -0.28 -3.29
CA LEU A 120 1.65 0.92 -2.47
C LEU A 120 2.11 0.61 -1.05
N ARG A 121 2.73 1.61 -0.44
CA ARG A 121 3.41 1.55 0.85
C ARG A 121 2.83 2.59 1.78
N ASN A 122 2.69 2.23 3.05
CA ASN A 122 2.41 3.21 4.09
C ASN A 122 3.65 4.09 4.32
N CYS A 123 4.86 3.52 4.41
CA CYS A 123 6.10 4.29 4.59
C CYS A 123 7.13 4.01 3.51
N VAL A 124 7.79 5.05 2.98
CA VAL A 124 8.87 4.96 1.98
C VAL A 124 9.99 5.95 2.27
N THR A 125 11.23 5.54 2.02
CA THR A 125 12.39 6.43 2.09
C THR A 125 12.82 6.83 0.69
N TYR A 126 13.01 8.14 0.49
CA TYR A 126 13.55 8.70 -0.74
C TYR A 126 14.89 9.37 -0.42
N ASN A 127 15.85 9.24 -1.33
CA ASN A 127 16.92 10.24 -1.41
C ASN A 127 16.28 11.56 -1.84
N THR A 128 16.55 12.62 -1.09
CA THR A 128 15.87 13.89 -1.30
C THR A 128 16.26 14.48 -2.65
N ARG A 129 15.25 14.82 -3.44
CA ARG A 129 15.35 15.55 -4.71
C ARG A 129 14.19 16.53 -4.70
N PRO A 130 14.37 17.75 -4.14
CA PRO A 130 13.28 18.67 -3.88
C PRO A 130 12.45 18.98 -5.13
N ASP A 131 13.12 19.10 -6.30
CA ASP A 131 12.47 19.39 -7.58
C ASP A 131 11.79 18.17 -8.22
N ALA A 132 12.01 16.96 -7.70
CA ALA A 132 11.38 15.75 -8.20
C ALA A 132 10.11 15.45 -7.38
N PRO A 133 8.97 15.14 -8.03
CA PRO A 133 7.71 14.93 -7.31
C PRO A 133 7.74 13.64 -6.50
N VAL A 134 7.11 13.69 -5.32
CA VAL A 134 6.78 12.51 -4.52
C VAL A 134 5.27 12.45 -4.38
N TYR A 135 4.66 11.52 -5.11
CA TYR A 135 3.21 11.42 -5.16
C TYR A 135 2.65 10.61 -3.99
N PHE A 136 1.79 11.24 -3.20
CA PHE A 136 0.83 10.57 -2.34
C PHE A 136 -0.36 10.14 -3.22
N ILE A 137 -0.56 8.84 -3.34
CA ILE A 137 -1.63 8.26 -4.15
C ILE A 137 -2.83 8.00 -3.25
N ASP A 138 -3.93 8.71 -3.48
CA ASP A 138 -5.22 8.40 -2.88
C ASP A 138 -6.08 7.60 -3.87
N LEU A 139 -6.65 6.50 -3.40
CA LEU A 139 -7.51 5.62 -4.19
C LEU A 139 -8.99 5.73 -3.79
N ASP A 140 -9.30 6.45 -2.72
CA ASP A 140 -10.66 6.64 -2.19
C ASP A 140 -10.87 8.06 -1.61
N GLY A 141 -10.32 9.08 -2.28
CA GLY A 141 -10.28 10.45 -1.77
C GLY A 141 -11.64 11.14 -1.67
N THR A 142 -12.59 10.77 -2.54
CA THR A 142 -13.97 11.28 -2.54
C THR A 142 -14.95 10.14 -2.80
N SER A 143 -16.05 10.13 -2.06
CA SER A 143 -17.22 9.29 -2.28
C SER A 143 -18.44 10.17 -2.60
N ARG A 144 -19.62 9.55 -2.80
CA ARG A 144 -20.88 10.29 -3.02
C ARG A 144 -21.31 11.11 -1.78
N THR A 145 -20.89 10.68 -0.59
CA THR A 145 -21.32 11.22 0.70
C THR A 145 -20.22 11.94 1.47
N MET A 146 -18.95 11.78 1.07
CA MET A 146 -17.81 12.26 1.83
C MET A 146 -16.66 12.71 0.93
N ARG A 147 -16.00 13.79 1.34
CA ARG A 147 -14.66 14.16 0.87
C ARG A 147 -13.69 13.92 2.01
N ARG A 148 -12.66 13.12 1.76
CA ARG A 148 -11.69 12.77 2.80
C ARG A 148 -10.67 13.88 2.99
N GLU A 149 -10.21 13.97 4.22
CA GLU A 149 -8.99 14.67 4.58
C GLU A 149 -7.94 13.63 4.97
N ARG A 150 -6.72 13.77 4.44
CA ARG A 150 -5.63 12.82 4.62
C ARG A 150 -4.46 13.49 5.31
N THR A 151 -4.01 12.90 6.41
CA THR A 151 -2.73 13.29 7.02
C THR A 151 -1.60 12.41 6.51
N THR A 152 -0.45 13.00 6.26
CA THR A 152 0.83 12.29 6.11
C THR A 152 1.92 12.99 6.93
N THR A 153 2.88 12.22 7.43
CA THR A 153 4.09 12.76 8.06
C THR A 153 5.28 12.58 7.13
N VAL A 154 6.15 13.58 7.07
CA VAL A 154 7.43 13.54 6.35
C VAL A 154 8.53 13.84 7.36
N LEU A 155 9.51 12.96 7.46
CA LEU A 155 10.66 13.11 8.34
C LEU A 155 11.92 13.21 7.47
N ALA A 156 12.53 14.38 7.43
CA ALA A 156 13.76 14.65 6.69
C ALA A 156 14.98 14.43 7.61
N TYR A 157 16.00 13.73 7.12
CA TYR A 157 17.17 13.30 7.90
C TYR A 157 18.38 13.03 7.01
N ASP A 158 19.56 12.84 7.61
CA ASP A 158 20.82 12.72 6.87
C ASP A 158 21.47 11.34 6.96
N SER A 159 21.15 10.58 8.01
CA SER A 159 21.81 9.33 8.36
C SER A 159 20.85 8.32 8.98
N GLU A 160 21.18 7.04 8.82
CA GLU A 160 20.44 5.90 9.40
C GLU A 160 21.40 5.05 10.22
N ARG A 161 20.99 4.68 11.43
CA ARG A 161 21.73 3.76 12.29
C ARG A 161 20.82 2.71 12.86
N ILE A 162 21.13 1.43 12.64
CA ILE A 162 20.38 0.35 13.29
C ILE A 162 20.72 0.36 14.78
N VAL A 163 19.70 0.44 15.63
CA VAL A 163 19.86 0.51 17.09
C VAL A 163 19.38 -0.76 17.79
N ALA A 164 18.49 -1.53 17.17
CA ALA A 164 18.06 -2.82 17.70
C ALA A 164 17.54 -3.74 16.59
N LYS A 165 17.54 -5.04 16.89
CA LYS A 165 16.96 -6.09 16.04
C LYS A 165 16.29 -7.15 16.90
N MET A 166 15.24 -7.75 16.38
CA MET A 166 14.62 -8.95 16.94
C MET A 166 14.12 -9.84 15.80
N SER A 167 13.92 -11.12 16.08
CA SER A 167 13.29 -12.06 15.15
C SER A 167 12.13 -12.73 15.87
N LEU A 168 11.00 -12.88 15.19
CA LEU A 168 9.86 -13.65 15.69
C LEU A 168 9.44 -14.74 14.72
N ARG A 169 8.74 -15.74 15.26
CA ARG A 169 8.04 -16.75 14.48
C ARG A 169 6.55 -16.45 14.51
N VAL A 170 5.97 -16.24 13.35
CA VAL A 170 4.54 -16.02 13.17
C VAL A 170 3.88 -17.37 12.85
N PRO A 171 2.99 -17.89 13.70
CA PRO A 171 2.22 -19.08 13.37
C PRO A 171 1.30 -18.77 12.18
N VAL A 172 1.20 -19.72 11.25
CA VAL A 172 0.32 -19.62 10.08
C VAL A 172 -0.53 -20.87 9.97
N SER A 173 -1.72 -20.77 9.36
CA SER A 173 -2.58 -21.93 9.20
C SER A 173 -2.00 -22.95 8.20
N LYS A 174 -2.62 -24.13 8.16
CA LYS A 174 -2.31 -25.17 7.17
C LYS A 174 -2.81 -24.82 5.76
N HIS A 175 -3.64 -23.79 5.61
CA HIS A 175 -4.21 -23.42 4.33
C HIS A 175 -3.13 -22.83 3.40
N PRO A 176 -3.10 -23.21 2.12
CA PRO A 176 -2.11 -22.71 1.18
C PRO A 176 -2.14 -21.18 1.03
N ILE A 177 -3.33 -20.59 1.01
CA ILE A 177 -3.53 -19.15 1.01
C ILE A 177 -4.07 -18.75 2.37
N ASP A 178 -3.38 -17.82 3.02
CA ASP A 178 -3.72 -17.33 4.36
C ASP A 178 -3.17 -15.92 4.55
N SER A 179 -3.81 -15.17 5.43
CA SER A 179 -3.43 -13.82 5.82
C SER A 179 -3.41 -13.73 7.34
N VAL A 180 -2.33 -13.20 7.91
CA VAL A 180 -2.16 -13.07 9.35
C VAL A 180 -2.03 -11.60 9.72
N ASN A 181 -2.89 -11.15 10.64
CA ASN A 181 -2.81 -9.85 11.28
C ASN A 181 -1.61 -9.82 12.24
N LEU A 182 -0.52 -9.16 11.88
CA LEU A 182 0.66 -9.09 12.73
C LEU A 182 0.49 -8.12 13.91
N ALA A 183 -0.56 -7.31 13.93
CA ALA A 183 -0.95 -6.50 15.07
C ALA A 183 -1.99 -7.19 15.99
N ASP A 184 -2.33 -8.46 15.74
CA ASP A 184 -3.18 -9.23 16.66
C ASP A 184 -2.49 -9.32 18.03
N PRO A 185 -3.13 -8.86 19.13
CA PRO A 185 -2.54 -8.89 20.47
C PRO A 185 -2.08 -10.29 20.90
N ARG A 186 -2.72 -11.35 20.40
CA ARG A 186 -2.35 -12.74 20.70
C ARG A 186 -0.96 -13.13 20.18
N LEU A 187 -0.44 -12.40 19.20
CA LEU A 187 0.92 -12.58 18.69
C LEU A 187 1.97 -11.80 19.49
N GLY A 188 1.58 -10.80 20.28
CA GLY A 188 2.48 -9.97 21.08
C GLY A 188 3.49 -9.11 20.30
N LEU A 189 3.52 -9.18 18.97
CA LEU A 189 4.56 -8.53 18.15
C LEU A 189 4.66 -7.02 18.39
N VAL A 190 3.52 -6.32 18.33
CA VAL A 190 3.51 -4.86 18.49
C VAL A 190 3.99 -4.45 19.89
N ASP A 191 3.62 -5.22 20.90
CA ASP A 191 4.03 -4.98 22.29
C ASP A 191 5.53 -5.22 22.48
N GLU A 192 6.06 -6.30 21.91
CA GLU A 192 7.51 -6.58 21.90
C GLU A 192 8.30 -5.48 21.18
N VAL A 193 7.80 -5.00 20.04
CA VAL A 193 8.42 -3.88 19.30
C VAL A 193 8.41 -2.60 20.11
N ASN A 194 7.30 -2.26 20.76
CA ASN A 194 7.20 -1.07 21.61
C ASN A 194 8.10 -1.20 22.86
N ALA A 195 8.17 -2.38 23.47
CA ALA A 195 9.06 -2.64 24.60
C ALA A 195 10.55 -2.54 24.19
N LEU A 196 10.89 -2.93 22.96
CA LEU A 196 12.23 -2.77 22.41
C LEU A 196 12.52 -1.29 22.11
N LEU A 197 11.60 -0.57 21.48
CA LEU A 197 11.71 0.87 21.21
C LEU A 197 11.95 1.68 22.49
N ALA A 198 11.20 1.39 23.57
CA ALA A 198 11.33 2.08 24.85
C ALA A 198 12.75 1.99 25.46
N LYS A 199 13.52 0.95 25.12
CA LYS A 199 14.91 0.76 25.59
C LYS A 199 15.95 1.49 24.76
N THR A 200 15.59 2.02 23.59
CA THR A 200 16.55 2.62 22.65
C THR A 200 16.91 4.07 22.96
N GLY A 201 16.08 4.80 23.71
CA GLY A 201 16.22 6.24 23.90
C GLY A 201 16.10 7.06 22.61
N LEU A 202 15.50 6.46 21.57
CA LEU A 202 15.33 7.07 20.25
C LEU A 202 14.22 8.13 20.31
N ASP A 203 14.47 9.28 19.68
CA ASP A 203 13.44 10.30 19.48
C ASP A 203 12.66 10.05 18.17
N ARG A 204 13.38 9.98 17.04
CA ARG A 204 12.82 9.75 15.71
C ARG A 204 13.50 8.59 14.99
N GLY A 205 12.69 7.77 14.31
CA GLY A 205 13.15 6.49 13.81
C GLY A 205 12.21 5.83 12.82
N ARG A 206 12.62 4.64 12.41
CA ARG A 206 11.84 3.75 11.55
C ARG A 206 11.91 2.33 12.09
N VAL A 207 10.79 1.64 12.10
CA VAL A 207 10.72 0.20 12.35
C VAL A 207 10.49 -0.50 11.02
N ASP A 208 11.39 -1.40 10.67
CA ASP A 208 11.31 -2.22 9.47
C ASP A 208 10.95 -3.66 9.86
N MET A 209 9.82 -4.16 9.36
CA MET A 209 9.45 -5.57 9.46
C MET A 209 9.75 -6.26 8.14
N ILE A 210 10.58 -7.30 8.18
CA ILE A 210 11.16 -7.93 6.99
C ILE A 210 10.91 -9.44 7.07
N VAL A 211 10.38 -10.01 6.00
CA VAL A 211 10.29 -11.47 5.87
C VAL A 211 11.69 -12.03 5.65
N ASP A 212 12.05 -13.08 6.39
CA ASP A 212 13.33 -13.78 6.22
C ASP A 212 13.54 -14.14 4.73
N PRO A 213 14.71 -13.83 4.13
CA PRO A 213 14.97 -14.10 2.71
C PRO A 213 14.79 -15.56 2.29
N ALA A 214 14.97 -16.51 3.21
CA ALA A 214 14.79 -17.93 2.98
C ALA A 214 13.30 -18.31 2.83
N GLU A 215 12.40 -17.51 3.40
CA GLU A 215 10.96 -17.76 3.30
C GLU A 215 10.49 -17.53 1.86
N ARG A 216 9.80 -18.51 1.29
CA ARG A 216 9.21 -18.41 -0.05
C ARG A 216 7.70 -18.35 0.06
N ASN A 217 7.08 -17.73 -0.94
CA ASN A 217 5.62 -17.68 -1.09
C ASN A 217 4.87 -16.92 0.00
N VAL A 218 5.51 -15.85 0.46
CA VAL A 218 4.98 -14.97 1.50
C VAL A 218 5.40 -13.54 1.20
N GLY A 219 4.54 -12.59 1.54
CA GLY A 219 4.81 -11.16 1.45
C GLY A 219 4.18 -10.39 2.61
N LEU A 220 4.57 -9.14 2.75
CA LEU A 220 4.04 -8.21 3.75
C LEU A 220 3.33 -7.04 3.08
N THR A 221 2.20 -6.62 3.62
CA THR A 221 1.54 -5.36 3.27
C THR A 221 1.11 -4.64 4.54
N VAL A 222 0.78 -3.36 4.43
CA VAL A 222 0.09 -2.63 5.49
C VAL A 222 -1.26 -2.24 4.96
N ASN A 223 -2.31 -2.70 5.62
CA ASN A 223 -3.67 -2.41 5.21
C ASN A 223 -4.62 -2.59 6.40
N GLU A 224 -5.92 -2.45 6.16
CA GLU A 224 -6.93 -2.83 7.13
C GLU A 224 -7.03 -4.34 7.20
N TYR A 225 -7.01 -4.89 8.42
CA TYR A 225 -7.28 -6.30 8.61
C TYR A 225 -8.76 -6.50 8.89
N GLU A 226 -9.55 -6.51 7.83
CA GLU A 226 -10.96 -6.85 7.87
C GLU A 226 -11.19 -8.25 7.26
N THR A 227 -12.06 -9.04 7.88
CA THR A 227 -12.26 -10.45 7.53
C THR A 227 -12.73 -10.64 6.10
N LEU A 228 -13.73 -9.88 5.62
CA LEU A 228 -14.28 -10.09 4.27
C LEU A 228 -13.25 -9.67 3.21
N LEU A 229 -12.51 -8.60 3.47
CA LEU A 229 -11.42 -8.18 2.58
C LEU A 229 -10.27 -9.20 2.57
N MET A 230 -9.72 -9.56 3.73
CA MET A 230 -8.49 -10.36 3.83
C MET A 230 -8.73 -11.84 3.55
N GLN A 231 -9.82 -12.41 4.04
CA GLN A 231 -10.08 -13.85 3.95
C GLN A 231 -10.97 -14.24 2.76
N HIS A 232 -11.62 -13.28 2.10
CA HIS A 232 -12.43 -13.56 0.92
C HIS A 232 -11.93 -12.84 -0.32
N ASP A 233 -12.04 -11.51 -0.38
CA ASP A 233 -11.74 -10.77 -1.62
C ASP A 233 -10.27 -10.91 -2.03
N LEU A 234 -9.33 -10.72 -1.09
CA LEU A 234 -7.91 -10.92 -1.32
C LEU A 234 -7.59 -12.37 -1.69
N VAL A 235 -8.17 -13.35 -0.99
CA VAL A 235 -7.99 -14.78 -1.29
C VAL A 235 -8.47 -15.10 -2.71
N ASP A 236 -9.60 -14.54 -3.12
CA ASP A 236 -10.15 -14.70 -4.46
C ASP A 236 -9.23 -14.10 -5.52
N VAL A 237 -8.63 -12.93 -5.26
CA VAL A 237 -7.62 -12.32 -6.13
C VAL A 237 -6.36 -13.18 -6.23
N LEU A 238 -5.86 -13.71 -5.11
CA LEU A 238 -4.68 -14.58 -5.11
C LEU A 238 -4.91 -15.89 -5.89
N LYS A 239 -6.15 -16.41 -5.89
CA LYS A 239 -6.55 -17.57 -6.70
C LYS A 239 -6.74 -17.23 -8.18
N ASN A 240 -7.43 -16.13 -8.48
CA ASN A 240 -7.76 -15.69 -9.82
C ASN A 240 -7.72 -14.15 -9.92
N PRO A 241 -6.57 -13.58 -10.30
CA PRO A 241 -6.36 -12.13 -10.29
C PRO A 241 -7.35 -11.33 -11.14
N LEU A 242 -7.91 -11.94 -12.18
CA LEU A 242 -8.83 -11.28 -13.12
C LEU A 242 -10.31 -11.58 -12.86
N ARG A 243 -10.64 -12.19 -11.72
CA ARG A 243 -12.01 -12.59 -11.39
C ARG A 243 -12.99 -11.41 -11.49
N PHE A 244 -12.68 -10.30 -10.82
CA PHE A 244 -13.59 -9.15 -10.74
C PHE A 244 -13.74 -8.41 -12.08
N ALA A 245 -12.65 -8.27 -12.84
CA ALA A 245 -12.70 -7.76 -14.21
C ALA A 245 -13.62 -8.60 -15.12
N LYS A 246 -13.52 -9.93 -15.07
CA LYS A 246 -14.36 -10.84 -15.86
C LYS A 246 -15.84 -10.75 -15.48
N ILE A 247 -16.15 -10.67 -14.18
CA ILE A 247 -17.53 -10.55 -13.69
C ILE A 247 -18.16 -9.25 -14.18
N LYS A 248 -17.45 -8.12 -14.06
CA LYS A 248 -17.96 -6.83 -14.54
C LYS A 248 -18.21 -6.83 -16.04
N GLY A 249 -17.27 -7.37 -16.83
CA GLY A 249 -17.44 -7.51 -18.29
C GLY A 249 -18.67 -8.34 -18.67
N ARG A 250 -18.93 -9.45 -17.98
CA ARG A 250 -20.13 -10.28 -18.21
C ARG A 250 -21.41 -9.54 -17.85
N ASN A 251 -21.46 -8.85 -16.71
CA ASN A 251 -22.65 -8.12 -16.28
C ASN A 251 -22.98 -6.95 -17.23
N MET A 252 -21.97 -6.27 -17.78
CA MET A 252 -22.17 -5.24 -18.80
C MET A 252 -22.75 -5.79 -20.10
N LEU A 253 -22.44 -7.04 -20.49
CA LEU A 253 -23.04 -7.68 -21.66
C LEU A 253 -24.53 -8.02 -21.45
N HIS A 254 -24.95 -8.23 -20.20
CA HIS A 254 -26.34 -8.55 -19.86
C HIS A 254 -27.24 -7.32 -19.68
N ASP A 255 -26.68 -6.11 -19.55
CA ASP A 255 -27.43 -4.85 -19.49
C ASP A 255 -26.96 -3.85 -20.56
N PRO A 256 -27.39 -4.02 -21.83
CA PRO A 256 -26.95 -3.18 -22.94
C PRO A 256 -27.43 -1.73 -22.87
N ARG A 257 -28.38 -1.38 -21.98
CA ARG A 257 -28.87 0.00 -21.80
C ARG A 257 -27.98 0.85 -20.90
N ALA A 258 -27.09 0.23 -20.12
CA ALA A 258 -26.06 0.91 -19.35
C ALA A 258 -24.84 1.35 -20.20
N ILE A 259 -24.90 1.19 -21.53
CA ILE A 259 -23.80 1.37 -22.46
C ILE A 259 -24.00 2.65 -23.31
N PRO A 260 -23.15 3.68 -23.20
CA PRO A 260 -23.03 4.70 -24.24
C PRO A 260 -22.63 4.01 -25.55
N GLY A 261 -23.30 4.31 -26.66
CA GLY A 261 -23.41 3.49 -27.90
C GLY A 261 -22.12 3.10 -28.66
N LYS A 262 -20.92 3.20 -28.09
CA LYS A 262 -19.66 2.80 -28.71
C LYS A 262 -18.87 1.72 -27.96
N THR A 263 -19.42 1.03 -26.95
CA THR A 263 -18.60 0.20 -26.02
C THR A 263 -18.85 -1.32 -26.08
N LEU A 264 -19.62 -1.83 -27.05
CA LEU A 264 -20.02 -3.26 -27.08
C LEU A 264 -18.90 -4.23 -27.51
N SER A 265 -17.81 -3.79 -28.14
CA SER A 265 -16.65 -4.64 -28.47
C SER A 265 -15.51 -4.59 -27.43
N TYR A 266 -15.68 -3.88 -26.31
CA TYR A 266 -14.53 -3.35 -25.55
C TYR A 266 -13.91 -4.31 -24.52
N ALA A 267 -14.64 -5.21 -23.85
CA ALA A 267 -14.11 -5.86 -22.64
C ALA A 267 -12.87 -6.77 -22.85
N LYS A 268 -12.72 -7.41 -24.02
CA LYS A 268 -11.57 -8.28 -24.32
C LYS A 268 -10.41 -7.53 -25.01
N TYR A 269 -10.73 -6.44 -25.71
CA TYR A 269 -9.78 -5.64 -26.50
C TYR A 269 -9.18 -4.47 -25.71
N ASP A 270 -9.84 -3.99 -24.66
CA ASP A 270 -9.39 -2.83 -23.89
C ASP A 270 -8.21 -3.15 -22.97
N MET A 271 -8.08 -4.37 -22.43
CA MET A 271 -6.86 -4.74 -21.70
C MET A 271 -5.63 -4.76 -22.63
N VAL A 272 -5.78 -5.29 -23.84
CA VAL A 272 -4.71 -5.29 -24.85
C VAL A 272 -4.40 -3.87 -25.31
N ARG A 273 -5.42 -3.02 -25.50
CA ARG A 273 -5.24 -1.62 -25.91
C ARG A 273 -4.63 -0.76 -24.80
N VAL A 274 -5.08 -0.91 -23.54
CA VAL A 274 -4.50 -0.26 -22.36
C VAL A 274 -3.07 -0.70 -22.12
N MET A 275 -2.77 -1.99 -22.30
CA MET A 275 -1.40 -2.49 -22.25
C MET A 275 -0.55 -2.02 -23.43
N ASN A 276 -1.12 -1.88 -24.64
CA ASN A 276 -0.43 -1.31 -25.79
C ASN A 276 -0.11 0.18 -25.57
N SER A 277 -1.02 0.95 -24.96
CA SER A 277 -0.75 2.33 -24.54
C SER A 277 0.34 2.39 -23.47
N LEU A 278 0.38 1.41 -22.55
CA LEU A 278 1.48 1.23 -21.60
C LEU A 278 2.83 0.90 -22.28
N MET A 279 2.83 0.26 -23.47
CA MET A 279 4.05 -0.04 -24.24
C MET A 279 4.66 1.20 -24.88
N GLU A 280 3.84 1.99 -25.58
CA GLU A 280 4.28 3.26 -26.17
C GLU A 280 4.77 4.19 -25.07
N ALA A 281 4.04 4.20 -23.95
CA ALA A 281 4.41 4.92 -22.75
C ALA A 281 5.47 4.24 -21.90
N LEU A 282 6.13 3.14 -22.28
CA LEU A 282 7.29 2.61 -21.53
C LEU A 282 8.49 2.27 -22.44
N ARG A 283 8.36 2.47 -23.77
CA ARG A 283 9.33 2.04 -24.80
C ARG A 283 9.78 0.58 -24.62
N LEU A 284 8.84 -0.29 -24.22
CA LEU A 284 9.10 -1.72 -24.10
C LEU A 284 8.85 -2.40 -25.45
N ASP A 285 9.74 -3.28 -25.85
CA ASP A 285 9.57 -4.07 -27.08
C ASP A 285 8.36 -5.04 -26.95
N GLN A 286 7.78 -5.46 -28.08
CA GLN A 286 6.62 -6.38 -28.13
C GLN A 286 6.88 -7.71 -27.39
N SER A 287 8.13 -8.22 -27.34
CA SER A 287 8.50 -9.45 -26.63
C SER A 287 8.59 -9.28 -25.10
N SER A 288 8.84 -8.04 -24.64
CA SER A 288 8.85 -7.64 -23.23
C SER A 288 7.43 -7.46 -22.71
N LEU A 289 6.49 -7.05 -23.57
CA LEU A 289 5.05 -7.07 -23.31
C LEU A 289 4.53 -8.51 -23.24
N GLU A 290 4.75 -9.37 -24.24
CA GLU A 290 4.32 -10.77 -24.15
C GLU A 290 4.88 -11.44 -22.89
N ARG A 291 6.12 -11.11 -22.50
CA ARG A 291 6.64 -11.49 -21.19
C ARG A 291 5.88 -10.86 -20.04
N LEU A 292 5.60 -9.55 -19.99
CA LEU A 292 4.88 -8.90 -18.87
C LEU A 292 3.42 -9.38 -18.74
N VAL A 293 2.76 -9.59 -19.87
CA VAL A 293 1.38 -10.05 -20.00
C VAL A 293 1.30 -11.53 -19.71
N ALA A 294 2.15 -12.39 -20.27
CA ALA A 294 2.28 -13.76 -19.79
C ALA A 294 2.72 -13.78 -18.30
N LYS A 295 3.46 -12.79 -17.82
CA LYS A 295 3.82 -12.66 -16.39
C LYS A 295 2.66 -12.22 -15.48
N ILE A 296 1.62 -11.57 -16.00
CA ILE A 296 0.41 -11.13 -15.27
C ILE A 296 -0.72 -12.15 -15.46
N MET A 297 -0.88 -12.68 -16.67
CA MET A 297 -1.89 -13.64 -17.12
C MET A 297 -1.53 -15.10 -16.83
N ALA A 298 -0.23 -15.45 -16.74
CA ALA A 298 0.25 -16.83 -16.62
C ALA A 298 1.08 -17.11 -15.35
N VAL A 299 1.04 -16.25 -14.31
CA VAL A 299 1.86 -16.47 -13.09
C VAL A 299 1.07 -16.29 -11.79
N PRO A 300 1.19 -17.21 -10.81
CA PRO A 300 0.37 -17.26 -9.60
C PRO A 300 0.61 -16.08 -8.65
N ALA A 301 -0.21 -15.97 -7.61
CA ALA A 301 -0.11 -15.18 -6.36
C ALA A 301 1.28 -14.62 -5.95
N LYS A 302 2.38 -15.34 -6.25
CA LYS A 302 3.80 -14.93 -6.14
C LYS A 302 4.14 -13.50 -6.58
N ARG A 303 3.35 -12.89 -7.46
CA ARG A 303 3.63 -11.54 -7.98
C ARG A 303 2.65 -10.46 -7.52
N PHE A 304 1.51 -10.85 -6.97
CA PHE A 304 0.55 -9.92 -6.37
C PHE A 304 1.11 -9.31 -5.08
N MET A 305 1.93 -10.08 -4.36
CA MET A 305 2.54 -9.69 -3.08
C MET A 305 4.06 -9.85 -3.13
N ARG A 306 4.76 -8.90 -3.76
CA ARG A 306 6.24 -8.91 -3.87
C ARG A 306 6.97 -8.28 -2.70
N SER A 307 6.26 -7.45 -1.96
CA SER A 307 6.82 -6.80 -0.79
C SER A 307 7.30 -7.84 0.21
N ARG A 308 8.58 -7.75 0.58
CA ARG A 308 9.17 -8.51 1.68
C ARG A 308 9.42 -7.66 2.91
N ARG A 309 9.07 -6.38 2.86
CA ARG A 309 9.34 -5.39 3.89
C ARG A 309 8.18 -4.41 4.00
N VAL A 310 7.77 -4.10 5.21
CA VAL A 310 6.93 -2.96 5.53
C VAL A 310 7.63 -2.12 6.59
N SER A 311 7.39 -0.82 6.57
CA SER A 311 8.08 0.12 7.43
C SER A 311 7.05 0.99 8.16
N PHE A 312 7.39 1.42 9.37
CA PHE A 312 6.58 2.31 10.18
C PHE A 312 7.45 3.40 10.78
N LEU A 313 6.87 4.58 11.00
CA LEU A 313 7.51 5.62 11.78
C LEU A 313 7.63 5.14 13.24
N ALA A 314 8.77 5.41 13.85
CA ALA A 314 8.93 5.38 15.30
C ALA A 314 9.15 6.81 15.78
N ALA A 315 8.35 7.25 16.73
CA ALA A 315 8.47 8.59 17.29
C ALA A 315 8.18 8.56 18.79
N SER A 316 8.89 9.42 19.53
CA SER A 316 8.52 9.79 20.89
C SER A 316 7.31 10.74 20.86
N ASP A 317 6.42 10.58 21.83
CA ASP A 317 5.32 11.52 22.07
C ASP A 317 5.85 12.64 22.98
N PRO A 318 5.50 13.92 22.79
CA PRO A 318 5.80 14.98 23.75
C PRO A 318 5.49 14.61 25.21
N ASP A 319 4.42 13.83 25.44
CA ASP A 319 4.00 13.40 26.78
C ASP A 319 4.63 12.06 27.23
N SER A 320 5.39 11.40 26.34
CA SER A 320 6.05 10.12 26.63
C SER A 320 7.47 10.09 26.08
N ALA A 321 8.45 10.11 26.98
CA ALA A 321 9.88 10.04 26.64
C ALA A 321 10.29 8.77 25.84
N ALA A 322 9.44 7.75 25.78
CA ALA A 322 9.71 6.51 25.07
C ALA A 322 9.10 6.52 23.66
N ALA A 323 9.93 6.28 22.64
CA ALA A 323 9.44 6.07 21.28
C ALA A 323 8.49 4.88 21.17
N ARG A 324 7.49 5.02 20.30
CA ARG A 324 6.51 3.97 19.98
C ARG A 324 6.34 3.81 18.48
N LEU A 325 5.83 2.64 18.09
CA LEU A 325 5.45 2.34 16.72
C LEU A 325 4.23 3.18 16.33
N VAL A 326 4.38 4.12 15.40
CA VAL A 326 3.29 4.99 14.94
C VAL A 326 2.55 4.32 13.78
N ARG A 327 1.22 4.22 13.90
CA ARG A 327 0.33 3.60 12.90
C ARG A 327 -0.96 4.41 12.78
N GLY A 328 -1.59 4.37 11.61
CA GLY A 328 -2.98 4.80 11.49
C GLY A 328 -3.93 3.87 12.25
N THR A 329 -5.09 4.39 12.64
CA THR A 329 -6.11 3.68 13.45
C THR A 329 -6.42 2.28 12.92
N TYR A 330 -6.57 2.16 11.60
CA TYR A 330 -6.92 0.90 10.92
C TYR A 330 -5.71 0.18 10.31
N GLN A 331 -4.50 0.74 10.40
CA GLN A 331 -3.34 0.15 9.79
C GLN A 331 -2.82 -1.03 10.59
N SER A 332 -2.83 -2.20 9.96
CA SER A 332 -2.15 -3.39 10.45
C SER A 332 -1.07 -3.84 9.47
N PRO A 333 0.13 -4.25 9.93
CA PRO A 333 1.00 -5.10 9.16
C PRO A 333 0.38 -6.47 8.95
N ILE A 334 0.31 -6.93 7.71
CA ILE A 334 -0.34 -8.18 7.33
C ILE A 334 0.67 -9.06 6.59
N LEU A 335 0.86 -10.27 7.10
CA LEU A 335 1.58 -11.33 6.42
C LEU A 335 0.60 -12.10 5.53
N VAL A 336 0.91 -12.19 4.24
CA VAL A 336 0.09 -12.93 3.27
C VAL A 336 0.93 -14.07 2.72
N GLN A 337 0.45 -15.30 2.87
CA GLN A 337 1.03 -16.49 2.25
C GLN A 337 0.14 -17.04 1.14
N TRP A 338 0.76 -17.68 0.16
CA TRP A 338 0.06 -18.39 -0.93
C TRP A 338 0.67 -19.77 -1.21
N GLN A 339 1.53 -20.24 -0.31
CA GLN A 339 1.90 -21.65 -0.20
C GLN A 339 2.20 -21.95 1.28
N ARG A 340 1.87 -23.16 1.73
CA ARG A 340 2.15 -23.63 3.08
C ARG A 340 3.67 -23.69 3.36
N PRO A 341 4.17 -23.21 4.52
CA PRO A 341 5.51 -23.52 5.00
C PRO A 341 5.59 -24.91 5.62
N GLU A 342 6.78 -25.52 5.58
CA GLU A 342 7.04 -26.85 6.18
C GLU A 342 6.68 -26.88 7.67
N ARG A 343 7.02 -25.83 8.41
CA ARG A 343 6.93 -25.76 9.88
C ARG A 343 5.69 -25.02 10.41
N GLN A 344 4.69 -24.72 9.57
CA GLN A 344 3.49 -23.95 9.95
C GLN A 344 3.79 -22.63 10.68
N ALA A 345 4.96 -22.06 10.40
CA ALA A 345 5.39 -20.79 10.92
C ALA A 345 6.22 -20.07 9.85
N ARG A 346 6.21 -18.74 9.91
CA ARG A 346 7.04 -17.87 9.08
C ARG A 346 7.92 -17.00 9.96
N ARG A 347 9.16 -16.77 9.55
CA ARG A 347 10.06 -15.87 10.27
C ARG A 347 9.97 -14.44 9.76
N ILE A 348 9.85 -13.51 10.70
CA ILE A 348 9.94 -12.07 10.47
C ILE A 348 11.09 -11.52 11.32
N ASP A 349 11.92 -10.71 10.69
CA ASP A 349 12.94 -9.91 11.37
C ASP A 349 12.44 -8.47 11.49
N VAL A 350 12.58 -7.91 12.69
CA VAL A 350 12.30 -6.50 12.96
C VAL A 350 13.61 -5.78 13.18
N THR A 351 13.79 -4.65 12.49
CA THR A 351 14.93 -3.76 12.66
C THR A 351 14.45 -2.38 13.08
N ILE A 352 15.02 -1.84 14.15
CA ILE A 352 14.78 -0.46 14.60
C ILE A 352 15.95 0.39 14.14
N VAL A 353 15.61 1.47 13.44
CA VAL A 353 16.56 2.40 12.82
C VAL A 353 16.37 3.78 13.42
N GLN A 354 17.44 4.35 13.97
CA GLN A 354 17.50 5.76 14.32
C GLN A 354 17.75 6.60 13.07
N LEU A 355 17.04 7.71 12.97
CA LEU A 355 17.17 8.70 11.91
C LEU A 355 17.75 9.97 12.52
N SER A 356 18.84 10.48 11.93
CA SER A 356 19.60 11.63 12.45
C SER A 356 20.30 12.44 11.39
#